data_AF-A0A0C3BW09-F1
#
_entry.id   AF-A0A0C3BW09-F1
#
_cell.length_a   1.000
_cell.length_b   1.000
_cell.length_c   1.000
_cell.angle_alpha   90.00
_cell.angle_beta   90.00
_cell.angle_gamma   90.00
#
_symmetry.space_group_name_H-M   'P 1'
#
loop_
_entity.id
_entity.type
_entity.pdbx_description
1 polymer ?
#
loop_
_entity_poly.entity_id
_entity_poly.type
_entity_poly.pdbx_seq_one_letter_code
_entity_poly.pdbx_strand_id
1 'polypeptide(L)'
;MSLRRSYPWLFMQFPSSAEPNHLLTKILTKIISFIHLIDSNMLAAQMGYQLATDAMILLDPEEEGWESDVSLESMRELSVKGQETAQSVADGFRDVKQQIYKIAASTKDNTTIVFVPPDPTHTETLKIPMKEIGTGLVANLNLLNEFSRCGRMSKTISKAPIRLYSRSNDASERLSRWAEMQQGFQQYYNVVNSAHERFPELLVSSSMAWRAVA
;
A
#
# COMPACT_ATOMS: atom_id res chain seq x y z
N MET A 1 11.03 11.62 11.39
CA MET A 1 10.02 12.65 11.07
C MET A 1 8.64 12.07 11.33
N SER A 2 7.79 12.72 12.15
CA SER A 2 6.47 12.18 12.50
C SER A 2 5.50 12.32 11.33
N LEU A 3 4.95 11.20 10.82
CA LEU A 3 3.88 11.16 9.81
C LEU A 3 2.66 12.02 10.23
N ARG A 4 2.48 12.37 11.52
CA ARG A 4 1.38 13.25 11.98
C ARG A 4 1.54 14.74 11.63
N ARG A 5 2.77 15.24 11.42
CA ARG A 5 2.98 16.52 10.72
C ARG A 5 2.65 16.41 9.23
N SER A 6 2.52 15.19 8.71
CA SER A 6 2.41 14.90 7.29
C SER A 6 0.99 14.60 6.83
N TYR A 7 -0.03 14.43 7.70
CA TYR A 7 -1.42 14.15 7.31
C TYR A 7 -2.53 14.82 8.18
N PRO A 8 -2.47 16.13 8.48
CA PRO A 8 -3.51 16.82 9.26
C PRO A 8 -4.91 16.84 8.59
N TRP A 9 -5.02 16.41 7.34
CA TRP A 9 -6.26 16.46 6.56
C TRP A 9 -7.28 15.36 6.82
N LEU A 10 -6.91 14.28 7.52
CA LEU A 10 -7.81 13.15 7.81
C LEU A 10 -8.98 13.52 8.73
N PHE A 11 -8.89 14.64 9.44
CA PHE A 11 -9.87 15.09 10.42
C PHE A 11 -10.60 16.38 10.02
N MET A 12 -10.51 16.80 8.75
CA MET A 12 -11.10 18.06 8.30
C MET A 12 -12.64 18.05 8.44
N GLN A 13 -13.17 18.98 9.24
CA GLN A 13 -14.61 19.22 9.37
C GLN A 13 -15.03 20.42 8.50
N PHE A 14 -16.26 20.35 7.98
CA PHE A 14 -16.83 21.40 7.14
C PHE A 14 -17.06 22.69 7.95
N PRO A 15 -16.68 23.88 7.43
CA PRO A 15 -17.20 25.12 7.97
C PRO A 15 -18.72 25.16 7.81
N SER A 16 -19.44 25.54 8.86
CA SER A 16 -20.91 25.59 8.93
C SER A 16 -21.59 26.58 7.96
N SER A 17 -20.87 27.27 7.09
CA SER A 17 -21.45 28.28 6.18
C SER A 17 -21.53 27.77 4.73
N ALA A 18 -22.73 27.36 4.34
CA ALA A 18 -23.35 27.50 3.02
C ALA A 18 -22.44 27.51 1.78
N GLU A 19 -21.78 26.39 1.49
CA GLU A 19 -21.66 25.75 0.16
C GLU A 19 -20.59 24.65 0.29
N PRO A 20 -20.82 23.43 -0.23
CA PRO A 20 -19.80 22.38 -0.21
C PRO A 20 -18.58 22.88 -0.98
N ASN A 21 -17.43 23.03 -0.30
CA ASN A 21 -16.18 23.37 -0.99
C ASN A 21 -15.80 22.19 -1.90
N HIS A 22 -16.21 22.24 -3.16
CA HIS A 22 -16.03 21.17 -4.14
C HIS A 22 -14.55 20.76 -4.30
N LEU A 23 -13.62 21.69 -4.10
CA LEU A 23 -12.19 21.41 -4.11
C LEU A 23 -11.79 20.57 -2.89
N LEU A 24 -12.26 20.91 -1.69
CA LEU A 24 -12.02 20.12 -0.48
C LEU A 24 -12.60 18.70 -0.60
N THR A 25 -13.84 18.57 -1.08
CA THR A 25 -14.44 17.25 -1.33
C THR A 25 -13.60 16.44 -2.32
N LYS A 26 -13.16 17.06 -3.41
CA LYS A 26 -12.27 16.41 -4.40
C LYS A 26 -10.95 15.97 -3.76
N ILE A 27 -10.35 16.79 -2.89
CA ILE A 27 -9.13 16.46 -2.14
C ILE A 27 -9.37 15.22 -1.27
N LEU A 28 -10.42 15.24 -0.45
CA LEU A 28 -10.77 14.14 0.45
C LEU A 28 -11.02 12.83 -0.32
N THR A 29 -11.80 12.88 -1.41
CA THR A 29 -12.03 11.70 -2.26
C THR A 29 -10.71 11.12 -2.77
N LYS A 30 -9.74 11.95 -3.19
CA LYS A 30 -8.45 11.45 -3.67
C LYS A 30 -7.56 10.89 -2.57
N ILE A 31 -7.62 11.44 -1.36
CA ILE A 31 -6.94 10.87 -0.19
C ILE A 31 -7.54 9.49 0.14
N ILE A 32 -8.87 9.36 0.14
CA ILE A 32 -9.54 8.07 0.39
C ILE A 32 -9.17 7.05 -0.69
N SER A 33 -9.22 7.44 -1.98
CA SER A 33 -8.76 6.57 -3.07
C SER A 33 -7.31 6.14 -2.88
N PHE A 34 -6.45 7.04 -2.42
CA PHE A 34 -5.06 6.74 -2.16
C PHE A 34 -4.89 5.71 -1.03
N ILE A 35 -5.64 5.86 0.06
CA ILE A 35 -5.63 4.91 1.17
C ILE A 35 -6.08 3.52 0.71
N HIS A 36 -7.14 3.42 -0.10
CA HIS A 36 -7.57 2.14 -0.67
C HIS A 36 -6.51 1.49 -1.56
N LEU A 37 -5.69 2.29 -2.26
CA LEU A 37 -4.59 1.76 -3.06
C LEU A 37 -3.43 1.24 -2.19
N ILE A 38 -3.15 1.88 -1.05
CA ILE A 38 -2.19 1.33 -0.07
C ILE A 38 -2.69 -0.03 0.42
N ASP A 39 -3.96 -0.11 0.79
CA ASP A 39 -4.60 -1.35 1.26
C ASP A 39 -4.52 -2.46 0.20
N SER A 40 -4.87 -2.13 -1.05
CA SER A 40 -4.79 -3.06 -2.18
C SER A 40 -3.34 -3.47 -2.51
N ASN A 41 -2.37 -2.56 -2.36
CA ASN A 41 -0.93 -2.89 -2.52
C ASN A 41 -0.48 -3.90 -1.45
N MET A 42 -1.01 -3.74 -0.25
CA MET A 42 -0.75 -4.63 0.86
C MET A 42 -1.30 -6.04 0.62
N LEU A 43 -2.50 -6.14 0.06
CA LEU A 43 -3.06 -7.42 -0.38
C LEU A 43 -2.18 -8.11 -1.44
N ALA A 44 -1.67 -7.35 -2.41
CA ALA A 44 -0.74 -7.90 -3.40
C ALA A 44 0.57 -8.41 -2.77
N ALA A 45 1.09 -7.69 -1.77
CA ALA A 45 2.28 -8.10 -1.04
C ALA A 45 2.07 -9.40 -0.24
N GLN A 46 0.89 -9.58 0.37
CA GLN A 46 0.52 -10.82 1.06
C GLN A 46 0.45 -12.01 0.12
N MET A 47 -0.18 -11.85 -1.04
CA MET A 47 -0.21 -12.91 -2.06
C MET A 47 1.20 -13.29 -2.51
N GLY A 48 2.10 -12.31 -2.63
CA GLY A 48 3.51 -12.55 -2.90
C GLY A 48 4.23 -13.29 -1.78
N TYR A 49 3.96 -12.94 -0.52
CA TYR A 49 4.49 -13.64 0.65
C TYR A 49 4.05 -15.10 0.68
N GLN A 50 2.74 -15.34 0.53
CA GLN A 50 2.19 -16.70 0.52
C GLN A 50 2.79 -17.52 -0.62
N LEU A 51 2.88 -16.96 -1.83
CA LEU A 51 3.51 -17.64 -2.96
C LEU A 51 4.98 -18.00 -2.68
N ALA A 52 5.72 -17.13 -1.98
CA ALA A 52 7.10 -17.42 -1.61
C ALA A 52 7.20 -18.54 -0.57
N THR A 53 6.32 -18.54 0.44
CA THR A 53 6.22 -19.62 1.44
C THR A 53 5.88 -20.96 0.78
N ASP A 54 4.82 -20.99 -0.03
CA ASP A 54 4.38 -22.18 -0.77
C ASP A 54 5.49 -22.74 -1.66
N ALA A 55 6.25 -21.85 -2.32
CA ALA A 55 7.35 -22.26 -3.18
C ALA A 55 8.54 -22.84 -2.40
N MET A 56 8.80 -22.37 -1.18
CA MET A 56 9.85 -22.94 -0.32
C MET A 56 9.46 -24.32 0.18
N ILE A 57 8.20 -24.52 0.60
CA ILE A 57 7.66 -25.82 1.01
C ILE A 57 7.84 -26.85 -0.12
N LEU A 58 7.47 -26.51 -1.35
CA LEU A 58 7.62 -27.40 -2.51
C LEU A 58 9.09 -27.68 -2.91
N LEU A 59 10.05 -26.94 -2.38
CA LEU A 59 11.47 -27.10 -2.69
C LEU A 59 12.27 -27.73 -1.54
N ASP A 60 11.63 -27.97 -0.39
CA ASP A 60 12.29 -28.60 0.75
C ASP A 60 12.35 -30.13 0.56
N PRO A 61 13.54 -30.72 0.38
CA PRO A 61 13.69 -32.16 0.21
C PRO A 61 13.49 -32.96 1.51
N GLU A 62 13.50 -32.32 2.69
CA GLU A 62 13.33 -33.01 3.98
C GLU A 62 11.85 -33.17 4.39
N GLU A 63 10.91 -32.52 3.68
CA GLU A 63 9.45 -32.61 3.92
C GLU A 63 8.74 -33.66 3.06
N GLU A 64 9.41 -34.75 2.67
CA GLU A 64 8.87 -35.82 1.80
C GLU A 64 7.71 -36.65 2.43
N GLY A 65 7.08 -36.16 3.49
CA GLY A 65 5.97 -36.80 4.21
C GLY A 65 4.88 -35.86 4.73
N TRP A 66 4.90 -34.57 4.39
CA TRP A 66 3.83 -33.64 4.74
C TRP A 66 2.75 -33.71 3.67
N GLU A 67 1.50 -34.00 4.05
CA GLU A 67 0.34 -33.76 3.19
C GLU A 67 0.19 -32.24 3.04
N SER A 68 0.97 -31.67 2.13
CA SER A 68 0.88 -30.26 1.80
C SER A 68 -0.35 -30.05 0.93
N ASP A 69 -1.31 -29.25 1.43
CA ASP A 69 -2.45 -28.76 0.66
C ASP A 69 -2.02 -27.82 -0.49
N VAL A 70 -0.72 -27.53 -0.63
CA VAL A 70 -0.16 -26.65 -1.66
C VAL A 70 -0.04 -27.40 -2.98
N SER A 71 -0.96 -27.09 -3.90
CA SER A 71 -0.89 -27.57 -5.29
C SER A 71 -0.19 -26.56 -6.20
N LEU A 72 0.45 -27.04 -7.27
CA LEU A 72 0.99 -26.16 -8.32
C LEU A 72 -0.10 -25.30 -8.98
N GLU A 73 -1.35 -25.78 -9.01
CA GLU A 73 -2.46 -25.05 -9.60
C GLU A 73 -2.90 -23.88 -8.69
N SER A 74 -3.04 -24.11 -7.39
CA SER A 74 -3.36 -23.04 -6.43
C SER A 74 -2.28 -21.96 -6.39
N MET A 75 -1.00 -22.32 -6.52
CA MET A 75 0.09 -21.34 -6.65
C MET A 75 0.00 -20.53 -7.95
N ARG A 76 -0.41 -21.14 -9.07
CA ARG A 76 -0.62 -20.42 -10.33
C ARG A 76 -1.77 -19.44 -10.22
N GLU A 77 -2.91 -19.86 -9.68
CA GLU A 77 -4.07 -18.99 -9.45
C GLU A 77 -3.69 -17.80 -8.55
N LEU A 78 -2.99 -18.07 -7.44
CA LEU A 78 -2.50 -17.05 -6.52
C LEU A 78 -1.54 -16.08 -7.21
N SER A 79 -0.62 -16.58 -8.03
CA SER A 79 0.31 -15.75 -8.80
C SER A 79 -0.41 -14.85 -9.80
N VAL A 80 -1.43 -15.35 -10.51
CA VAL A 80 -2.22 -14.56 -11.47
C VAL A 80 -2.97 -13.46 -10.72
N LYS A 81 -3.68 -13.81 -9.64
CA LYS A 81 -4.44 -12.85 -8.84
C LYS A 81 -3.54 -11.79 -8.21
N GLY A 82 -2.38 -12.19 -7.68
CA GLY A 82 -1.38 -11.27 -7.12
C GLY A 82 -0.82 -10.30 -8.17
N GLN A 83 -0.59 -10.79 -9.39
CA GLN A 83 -0.17 -9.96 -10.52
C GLN A 83 -1.24 -8.94 -10.91
N GLU A 84 -2.49 -9.38 -11.10
CA GLU A 84 -3.61 -8.50 -11.47
C GLU A 84 -3.81 -7.40 -10.42
N THR A 85 -3.80 -7.78 -9.14
CA THR A 85 -3.94 -6.85 -8.01
C THR A 85 -2.81 -5.82 -8.02
N ALA A 86 -1.55 -6.25 -8.17
CA ALA A 86 -0.42 -5.35 -8.18
C ALA A 86 -0.40 -4.42 -9.40
N GLN A 87 -0.82 -4.90 -10.57
CA GLN A 87 -0.92 -4.09 -11.78
C GLN A 87 -1.99 -3.00 -11.61
N SER A 88 -3.17 -3.37 -11.10
CA SER A 88 -4.24 -2.44 -10.75
C SER A 88 -3.76 -1.36 -9.77
N VAL A 89 -3.04 -1.76 -8.72
CA VAL A 89 -2.44 -0.85 -7.74
C VAL A 89 -1.42 0.10 -8.38
N ALA A 90 -0.54 -0.41 -9.24
CA ALA A 90 0.47 0.39 -9.90
C ALA A 90 -0.15 1.46 -10.82
N ASP A 91 -1.18 1.08 -11.57
CA ASP A 91 -1.94 1.99 -12.41
C ASP A 91 -2.70 3.03 -11.57
N GLY A 92 -3.33 2.60 -10.47
CA GLY A 92 -3.99 3.50 -9.53
C GLY A 92 -3.05 4.51 -8.87
N PHE A 93 -1.84 4.10 -8.46
CA PHE A 93 -0.85 5.04 -7.92
C PHE A 93 -0.39 6.07 -8.96
N ARG A 94 -0.21 5.66 -10.22
CA ARG A 94 0.12 6.58 -11.31
C ARG A 94 -0.98 7.64 -11.47
N ASP A 95 -2.23 7.22 -11.44
CA ASP A 95 -3.38 8.11 -11.61
C ASP A 95 -3.53 9.06 -10.42
N VAL A 96 -3.46 8.55 -9.19
CA VAL A 96 -3.49 9.37 -7.96
C VAL A 96 -2.38 10.40 -7.95
N LYS A 97 -1.15 10.02 -8.33
CA LYS A 97 -0.02 10.95 -8.44
C LYS A 97 -0.32 12.10 -9.39
N GLN A 98 -0.86 11.83 -10.57
CA GLN A 98 -1.28 12.89 -11.50
C GLN A 98 -2.38 13.78 -10.91
N GLN A 99 -3.35 13.20 -10.21
CA GLN A 99 -4.44 13.96 -9.59
C GLN A 99 -3.95 14.84 -8.44
N ILE A 100 -2.98 14.39 -7.65
CA ILE A 100 -2.37 15.19 -6.58
C ILE A 100 -1.68 16.42 -7.16
N TYR A 101 -0.92 16.29 -8.26
CA TYR A 101 -0.33 17.46 -8.91
C TYR A 101 -1.39 18.46 -9.41
N LYS A 102 -2.49 17.96 -9.98
CA LYS A 102 -3.62 18.81 -10.40
C LYS A 102 -4.26 19.54 -9.22
N ILE A 103 -4.48 18.83 -8.11
CA ILE A 103 -4.99 19.41 -6.85
C ILE A 103 -4.05 20.50 -6.36
N ALA A 104 -2.75 20.21 -6.24
CA ALA A 104 -1.77 21.17 -5.74
C ALA A 104 -1.76 22.45 -6.57
N ALA A 105 -1.84 22.33 -7.90
CA ALA A 105 -1.99 23.47 -8.79
C ALA A 105 -3.29 24.24 -8.51
N SER A 106 -4.43 23.57 -8.35
CA SER A 106 -5.72 24.20 -8.01
C SER A 106 -5.75 24.87 -6.63
N THR A 107 -4.88 24.46 -5.70
CA THR A 107 -4.80 25.07 -4.37
C THR A 107 -3.84 26.25 -4.26
N LYS A 108 -2.97 26.46 -5.26
CA LYS A 108 -1.84 27.42 -5.20
C LYS A 108 -2.30 28.84 -4.83
N ASP A 109 -3.36 29.31 -5.49
CA ASP A 109 -3.90 30.67 -5.32
C ASP A 109 -5.16 30.68 -4.44
N ASN A 110 -5.46 29.55 -3.78
CA ASN A 110 -6.64 29.41 -2.94
C ASN A 110 -6.36 29.93 -1.52
N THR A 111 -7.09 30.96 -1.10
CA THR A 111 -6.96 31.62 0.21
C THR A 111 -7.85 31.02 1.29
N THR A 112 -8.67 30.01 0.98
CA THR A 112 -9.52 29.33 1.95
C THR A 112 -8.66 28.70 3.05
N ILE A 113 -9.07 28.91 4.30
CA ILE A 113 -8.48 28.29 5.47
C ILE A 113 -9.31 27.06 5.81
N VAL A 114 -8.63 25.94 6.00
CA VAL A 114 -9.24 24.70 6.49
C VAL A 114 -8.94 24.54 7.97
N PHE A 115 -9.95 24.10 8.72
CA PHE A 115 -9.85 23.88 10.16
C PHE A 115 -9.68 22.40 10.45
N VAL A 116 -8.65 22.06 11.24
CA VAL A 116 -8.39 20.70 11.70
C VAL A 116 -8.65 20.65 13.20
N PRO A 117 -9.64 19.86 13.67
CA PRO A 117 -10.00 19.80 15.07
C PRO A 117 -8.87 19.19 15.90
N PRO A 118 -8.79 19.51 17.22
CA PRO A 118 -7.80 18.94 18.13
C PRO A 118 -7.74 17.41 18.07
N ASP A 119 -6.54 16.87 18.22
CA ASP A 119 -6.28 15.43 18.32
C ASP A 119 -5.29 15.14 19.47
N PRO A 120 -4.98 13.87 19.79
CA PRO A 120 -4.04 13.54 20.87
C PRO A 120 -2.62 14.13 20.72
N THR A 121 -2.29 14.76 19.59
CA THR A 121 -0.99 15.40 19.31
C THR A 121 -1.04 16.91 19.25
N HIS A 122 -2.23 17.51 19.23
CA HIS A 122 -2.39 18.95 19.35
C HIS A 122 -3.70 19.29 20.05
N THR A 123 -3.61 20.13 21.07
CA THR A 123 -4.75 20.51 21.91
C THR A 123 -5.64 21.59 21.28
N GLU A 124 -5.19 22.23 20.20
CA GLU A 124 -5.86 23.38 19.57
C GLU A 124 -6.31 23.09 18.14
N THR A 125 -7.38 23.72 17.68
CA THR A 125 -7.82 23.64 16.28
C THR A 125 -6.79 24.30 15.37
N LEU A 126 -6.19 23.53 14.46
CA LEU A 126 -5.22 24.07 13.50
C LEU A 126 -5.95 24.77 12.35
N LYS A 127 -5.35 25.87 11.89
CA LYS A 127 -5.82 26.65 10.74
C LYS A 127 -4.81 26.50 9.61
N ILE A 128 -5.16 25.75 8.58
CA ILE A 128 -4.24 25.39 7.50
C ILE A 128 -4.73 26.03 6.19
N PRO A 129 -3.95 26.93 5.57
CA PRO A 129 -4.25 27.45 4.25
C PRO A 129 -4.33 26.33 3.20
N MET A 130 -5.29 26.42 2.28
CA MET A 130 -5.49 25.40 1.25
C MET A 130 -4.23 25.16 0.39
N LYS A 131 -3.46 26.21 0.09
CA LYS A 131 -2.16 26.10 -0.60
C LYS A 131 -1.14 25.20 0.13
N GLU A 132 -1.17 25.18 1.46
CA GLU A 132 -0.27 24.36 2.27
C GLU A 132 -0.68 22.89 2.23
N ILE A 133 -1.99 22.61 2.13
CA ILE A 133 -2.51 21.25 1.91
C ILE A 133 -2.00 20.71 0.58
N GLY A 134 -2.12 21.48 -0.51
CA GLY A 134 -1.61 21.07 -1.82
C GLY A 134 -0.11 20.82 -1.83
N THR A 135 0.66 21.70 -1.18
CA THR A 135 2.11 21.54 -1.02
C THR A 135 2.46 20.29 -0.20
N GLY A 136 1.73 20.06 0.90
CA GLY A 136 1.87 18.88 1.75
C GLY A 136 1.57 17.59 0.98
N LEU A 137 0.51 17.54 0.18
CA LEU A 137 0.19 16.39 -0.67
C LEU A 137 1.33 16.09 -1.66
N VAL A 138 1.91 17.13 -2.29
CA VAL A 138 3.04 16.95 -3.21
C VAL A 138 4.30 16.48 -2.50
N ALA A 139 4.62 17.02 -1.32
CA ALA A 139 5.77 16.58 -0.52
C ALA A 139 5.67 15.09 -0.15
N ASN A 140 4.46 14.61 0.10
CA ASN A 140 4.17 13.21 0.38
C ASN A 140 4.16 12.29 -0.87
N LEU A 141 4.25 12.84 -2.09
CA LEU A 141 4.38 12.03 -3.31
C LEU A 141 5.65 11.17 -3.34
N ASN A 142 6.70 11.59 -2.62
CA ASN A 142 7.92 10.79 -2.52
C ASN A 142 7.66 9.48 -1.78
N LEU A 143 6.82 9.51 -0.74
CA LEU A 143 6.36 8.28 -0.07
C LEU A 143 5.57 7.41 -1.05
N LEU A 144 4.76 7.98 -1.94
CA LEU A 144 4.06 7.20 -2.99
C LEU A 144 5.02 6.49 -3.95
N ASN A 145 6.12 7.15 -4.31
CA ASN A 145 7.12 6.54 -5.15
C ASN A 145 7.81 5.36 -4.43
N GLU A 146 7.97 5.43 -3.11
CA GLU A 146 8.49 4.31 -2.31
C GLU A 146 7.49 3.14 -2.27
N PHE A 147 6.21 3.41 -1.97
CA PHE A 147 5.15 2.38 -1.97
C PHE A 147 4.97 1.71 -3.34
N SER A 148 4.98 2.48 -4.43
CA SER A 148 4.87 1.96 -5.80
C SER A 148 6.12 1.20 -6.28
N ARG A 149 7.29 1.45 -5.68
CA ARG A 149 8.49 0.62 -5.94
C ARG A 149 8.34 -0.77 -5.34
N CYS A 150 7.62 -0.93 -4.23
CA CYS A 150 7.30 -2.25 -3.68
C CYS A 150 6.42 -3.07 -4.64
N GLY A 151 5.48 -2.41 -5.34
CA GLY A 151 4.69 -3.04 -6.43
C GLY A 151 5.54 -3.60 -7.58
N ARG A 152 6.80 -3.15 -7.75
CA ARG A 152 7.72 -3.74 -8.74
C ARG A 152 8.17 -5.16 -8.37
N MET A 153 8.07 -5.56 -7.10
CA MET A 153 8.27 -6.96 -6.70
C MET A 153 7.24 -7.89 -7.35
N SER A 154 6.06 -7.38 -7.75
CA SER A 154 5.05 -8.16 -8.45
C SER A 154 5.41 -8.51 -9.92
N LYS A 155 6.27 -7.71 -10.57
CA LYS A 155 6.82 -8.11 -11.89
C LYS A 155 7.66 -9.39 -11.80
N THR A 156 8.20 -9.69 -10.61
CA THR A 156 8.93 -10.92 -10.32
C THR A 156 7.95 -12.08 -10.10
N ILE A 157 6.84 -11.85 -9.37
CA ILE A 157 5.76 -12.82 -9.10
C ILE A 157 5.19 -13.40 -10.40
N SER A 158 4.79 -12.56 -11.36
CA SER A 158 4.21 -12.94 -12.66
C SER A 158 5.01 -13.99 -13.45
N LYS A 159 6.34 -13.99 -13.31
CA LYS A 159 7.25 -14.86 -14.08
C LYS A 159 7.83 -15.99 -13.24
N ALA A 160 7.59 -15.99 -11.93
CA ALA A 160 8.22 -16.85 -10.95
C ALA A 160 7.78 -18.33 -11.04
N PRO A 161 6.48 -18.68 -11.15
CA PRO A 161 6.06 -20.08 -11.07
C PRO A 161 6.63 -20.95 -12.19
N ILE A 162 6.82 -20.39 -13.39
CA ILE A 162 7.25 -21.16 -14.57
C ILE A 162 8.76 -21.05 -14.81
N ARG A 163 9.41 -19.92 -14.47
CA ARG A 163 10.84 -19.73 -14.76
C ARG A 163 11.77 -20.16 -13.63
N LEU A 164 11.32 -20.20 -12.38
CA LEU A 164 12.18 -20.63 -11.26
C LEU A 164 12.37 -22.14 -11.24
N TYR A 165 11.42 -22.93 -11.76
CA TYR A 165 11.62 -24.37 -11.97
C TYR A 165 12.57 -24.73 -13.12
N SER A 166 12.87 -23.78 -14.02
CA SER A 166 13.42 -24.12 -15.34
C SER A 166 14.88 -23.68 -15.57
N ARG A 167 15.50 -22.86 -14.70
CA ARG A 167 16.73 -22.13 -15.08
C ARG A 167 17.96 -22.24 -14.17
N SER A 168 17.84 -22.79 -12.97
CA SER A 168 18.99 -23.13 -12.12
C SER A 168 18.83 -24.56 -11.64
N ASN A 169 19.86 -25.39 -11.85
CA ASN A 169 19.90 -26.76 -11.32
C ASN A 169 20.14 -26.78 -9.81
N ASP A 170 20.38 -25.63 -9.17
CA ASP A 170 20.68 -25.53 -7.75
C ASP A 170 19.43 -25.14 -6.95
N ALA A 171 18.88 -26.11 -6.21
CA ALA A 171 17.75 -25.91 -5.31
C ALA A 171 18.07 -24.88 -4.20
N SER A 172 19.33 -24.82 -3.76
CA SER A 172 19.78 -23.88 -2.72
C SER A 172 19.67 -22.43 -3.18
N GLU A 173 20.05 -22.15 -4.43
CA GLU A 173 19.94 -20.81 -5.01
C GLU A 173 18.47 -20.38 -5.13
N ARG A 174 17.59 -21.31 -5.50
CA ARG A 174 16.15 -21.04 -5.63
C ARG A 174 15.50 -20.76 -4.27
N LEU A 175 15.81 -21.56 -3.26
CA LEU A 175 15.35 -21.36 -1.88
C LEU A 175 15.79 -19.99 -1.34
N SER A 176 17.06 -19.64 -1.54
CA SER A 176 17.61 -18.35 -1.11
C SER A 176 16.85 -17.16 -1.72
N ARG A 177 16.52 -17.23 -3.02
CA ARG A 177 15.75 -16.17 -3.70
C ARG A 177 14.32 -16.03 -3.18
N TRP A 178 13.67 -17.15 -2.84
CA TRP A 178 12.32 -17.10 -2.26
C TRP A 178 12.34 -16.57 -0.83
N ALA A 179 13.33 -16.94 -0.03
CA ALA A 179 13.54 -16.40 1.32
C ALA A 179 13.77 -14.87 1.29
N GLU A 180 14.62 -14.37 0.38
CA GLU A 180 14.81 -12.93 0.18
C GLU A 180 13.50 -12.21 -0.19
N MET A 181 12.69 -12.83 -1.05
CA MET A 181 11.41 -12.27 -1.49
C MET A 181 10.40 -12.23 -0.35
N GLN A 182 10.28 -13.32 0.41
CA GLN A 182 9.45 -13.42 1.61
C GLN A 182 9.84 -12.35 2.63
N GLN A 183 11.14 -12.17 2.89
CA GLN A 183 11.65 -11.15 3.80
C GLN A 183 11.28 -9.73 3.33
N GLY A 184 11.37 -9.45 2.02
CA GLY A 184 10.97 -8.17 1.46
C GLY A 184 9.49 -7.86 1.68
N PHE A 185 8.60 -8.85 1.50
CA PHE A 185 7.17 -8.69 1.80
C PHE A 185 6.90 -8.50 3.30
N GLN A 186 7.62 -9.20 4.17
CA GLN A 186 7.51 -9.04 5.62
C GLN A 186 7.95 -7.63 6.09
N GLN A 187 9.04 -7.10 5.53
CA GLN A 187 9.50 -5.75 5.84
C GLN A 187 8.46 -4.71 5.42
N TYR A 188 7.87 -4.88 4.23
CA TYR A 188 6.81 -4.01 3.74
C TYR A 188 5.58 -4.05 4.67
N TYR A 189 5.18 -5.25 5.11
CA TYR A 189 4.11 -5.40 6.08
C TYR A 189 4.39 -4.63 7.37
N ASN A 190 5.58 -4.77 7.96
CA ASN A 190 5.93 -4.10 9.21
C ASN A 190 5.78 -2.57 9.09
N VAL A 191 6.14 -2.00 7.93
CA VAL A 191 5.95 -0.57 7.65
C VAL A 191 4.47 -0.21 7.65
N VAL A 192 3.63 -0.96 6.94
CA VAL A 192 2.19 -0.63 6.87
C VAL A 192 1.46 -0.93 8.19
N ASN A 193 1.84 -2.00 8.90
CA ASN A 193 1.27 -2.33 10.21
C ASN A 193 1.55 -1.23 11.24
N SER A 194 2.75 -0.63 11.23
CA SER A 194 3.06 0.52 12.08
C SER A 194 2.16 1.74 11.79
N ALA A 195 1.68 1.88 10.55
CA ALA A 195 0.71 2.91 10.19
C ALA A 195 -0.71 2.51 10.61
N HIS A 196 -1.07 1.23 10.51
CA HIS A 196 -2.37 0.70 10.93
C HIS A 196 -2.58 0.81 12.45
N GLU A 197 -1.61 0.42 13.28
CA GLU A 197 -1.66 0.57 14.74
C GLU A 197 -1.96 2.01 15.16
N ARG A 198 -1.51 2.96 14.34
CA ARG A 198 -1.65 4.39 14.59
C ARG A 198 -2.97 4.97 14.05
N PHE A 199 -3.56 4.34 13.04
CA PHE A 199 -4.77 4.77 12.33
C PHE A 199 -5.61 3.56 11.88
N PRO A 200 -6.24 2.84 12.81
CA PRO A 200 -6.88 1.55 12.53
C PRO A 200 -8.04 1.67 11.54
N GLU A 201 -8.75 2.81 11.56
CA GLU A 201 -9.94 3.03 10.72
C GLU A 201 -9.63 3.38 9.26
N LEU A 202 -8.37 3.66 8.94
CA LEU A 202 -7.97 4.00 7.57
C LEU A 202 -7.64 2.77 6.73
N LEU A 203 -7.29 1.65 7.36
CA LEU A 203 -6.76 0.47 6.70
C LEU A 203 -7.59 -0.76 7.10
N VAL A 204 -8.90 -0.69 6.85
CA VAL A 204 -9.85 -1.68 7.37
C VAL A 204 -9.68 -3.03 6.68
N SER A 205 -9.49 -3.08 5.35
CA SER A 205 -9.29 -4.36 4.64
C SER A 205 -7.93 -4.98 4.96
N SER A 206 -6.94 -4.14 5.29
CA SER A 206 -5.59 -4.54 5.70
C SER A 206 -5.59 -5.41 6.96
N SER A 207 -6.43 -5.06 7.94
CA SER A 207 -6.52 -5.77 9.22
C SER A 207 -7.11 -7.19 9.10
N MET A 208 -8.05 -7.38 8.16
CA MET A 208 -8.70 -8.67 7.94
C MET A 208 -7.82 -9.64 7.15
N ALA A 209 -7.09 -9.14 6.17
CA ALA A 209 -6.32 -9.99 5.28
C ALA A 209 -5.10 -10.65 5.98
N TRP A 210 -4.50 -10.01 6.99
CA TRP A 210 -3.38 -10.61 7.74
C TRP A 210 -3.80 -11.64 8.78
N ARG A 211 -5.02 -11.55 9.33
CA ARG A 211 -5.55 -12.64 10.19
C ARG A 211 -5.72 -13.96 9.45
N ALA A 212 -5.75 -13.94 8.12
CA ALA A 212 -5.86 -15.14 7.29
C ALA A 212 -4.50 -15.76 6.93
N VAL A 213 -3.38 -15.07 7.19
CA VAL A 213 -2.01 -15.51 6.88
C VAL A 213 -1.22 -15.88 8.15
N ALA A 214 -1.74 -15.53 9.33
CA ALA A 214 -1.17 -15.82 10.64
C ALA A 214 -1.73 -17.11 11.26
#